data_AF-A0A957VGD2-F1
#
_entry.id   AF-A0A957VGD2-F1
#
_cell.length_a   1.000
_cell.length_b   1.000
_cell.length_c   1.000
_cell.angle_alpha   90.00
_cell.angle_beta   90.00
_cell.angle_gamma   90.00
#
_symmetry.space_group_name_H-M   'P 1'
#
loop_
_entity.id
_entity.type
_entity.pdbx_description
1 polymer ?
#
loop_
_entity_poly.entity_id
_entity_poly.type
_entity_poly.pdbx_seq_one_letter_code
_entity_poly.pdbx_strand_id
1 'polypeptide(L)'
;MPVVSMKALLEAGVHFGHRTRRWNPKMRPYIFTERSGIHIIDLQQTMLRLNDYYNMVRDVVADGGTVLFVGTKRQAQAAIEQEAERAGMPYINQRWLGGTLTNWQTIKQRIDYLLTLERRIDGGEFRNLSKKEQLSIDREVEKLNRRIGGLKTMSRLPELVFIVDTHMEDLAVKEANKLDIPILGMVDTNSDPDPIEYVIPSNDDAIRAVKLIVSIIANAAVEGRSIREVDLADTGQVSDAELAEMEQYLGPSTLAKLQTAEDDEEELDADVDIDIDEDDGDQDEDDEE
;
A
#
# COMPACT_ATOMS: atom_id res chain seq x y z
N MET A 1 -19.44 2.00 11.19
CA MET A 1 -19.81 3.40 10.85
C MET A 1 -19.57 3.61 9.36
N PRO A 2 -20.33 4.46 8.65
CA PRO A 2 -20.05 4.75 7.25
C PRO A 2 -18.66 5.39 7.14
N VAL A 3 -17.80 4.78 6.32
CA VAL A 3 -16.40 5.19 6.14
C VAL A 3 -16.28 6.63 5.62
N VAL A 4 -17.27 7.07 4.84
CA VAL A 4 -17.32 8.43 4.28
C VAL A 4 -18.74 8.96 4.30
N SER A 5 -18.89 10.26 4.57
CA SER A 5 -20.19 10.93 4.48
C SER A 5 -20.50 11.32 3.04
N MET A 6 -21.79 11.30 2.67
CA MET A 6 -22.24 11.78 1.34
C MET A 6 -21.83 13.24 1.08
N LYS A 7 -21.80 14.08 2.13
CA LYS A 7 -21.33 15.47 2.05
C LYS A 7 -19.87 15.54 1.60
N ALA A 8 -18.99 14.71 2.16
CA ALA A 8 -17.58 14.67 1.77
C ALA A 8 -17.39 14.24 0.31
N LEU A 9 -18.14 13.22 -0.16
CA LEU A 9 -18.12 12.80 -1.58
C LEU A 9 -18.57 13.94 -2.51
N LEU A 10 -19.58 14.70 -2.10
CA LEU A 10 -20.10 15.82 -2.88
C LEU A 10 -19.10 16.98 -2.92
N GLU A 11 -18.50 17.35 -1.79
CA GLU A 11 -17.49 18.42 -1.69
C GLU A 11 -16.20 18.10 -2.46
N ALA A 12 -15.79 16.83 -2.47
CA ALA A 12 -14.64 16.34 -3.24
C ALA A 12 -14.91 16.30 -4.75
N GLY A 13 -16.18 16.34 -5.17
CA GLY A 13 -16.56 16.32 -6.59
C GLY A 13 -16.64 14.93 -7.21
N VAL A 14 -16.86 13.88 -6.40
CA VAL A 14 -16.93 12.48 -6.83
C VAL A 14 -18.11 12.22 -7.80
N HIS A 15 -19.17 13.00 -7.67
CA HIS A 15 -20.41 12.87 -8.44
C HIS A 15 -20.33 13.37 -9.88
N PHE A 16 -19.29 14.11 -10.25
CA PHE A 16 -19.14 14.60 -11.62
C PHE A 16 -18.58 13.51 -12.52
N GLY A 17 -19.31 13.11 -13.55
CA GLY A 17 -18.77 12.30 -14.62
C GLY A 17 -18.30 13.12 -15.82
N HIS A 18 -18.15 12.45 -16.95
CA HIS A 18 -17.80 13.05 -18.23
C HIS A 18 -19.00 13.67 -18.95
N ARG A 19 -18.70 14.34 -20.08
CA ARG A 19 -19.71 14.91 -20.97
C ARG A 19 -20.56 13.82 -21.61
N THR A 20 -21.81 14.12 -21.91
CA THR A 20 -22.79 13.14 -22.44
C THR A 20 -22.49 12.59 -23.83
N ARG A 21 -21.55 13.19 -24.57
CA ARG A 21 -21.02 12.64 -25.82
C ARG A 21 -19.92 11.60 -25.63
N ARG A 22 -19.34 11.51 -24.43
CA ARG A 22 -18.19 10.66 -24.08
C ARG A 22 -18.56 9.76 -22.90
N TRP A 23 -19.64 9.00 -23.04
CA TRP A 23 -20.08 8.06 -22.02
C TRP A 23 -20.20 6.66 -22.62
N ASN A 24 -20.00 5.65 -21.78
CA ASN A 24 -20.24 4.26 -22.11
C ASN A 24 -21.69 3.90 -21.73
N PRO A 25 -22.51 3.39 -22.67
CA PRO A 25 -23.89 2.99 -22.38
C PRO A 25 -24.06 2.04 -21.20
N LYS A 26 -23.07 1.19 -20.94
CA LYS A 26 -23.08 0.23 -19.82
C LYS A 26 -22.96 0.91 -18.45
N MET A 27 -22.49 2.15 -18.40
CA MET A 27 -22.47 2.94 -17.16
C MET A 27 -23.84 3.50 -16.77
N ARG A 28 -24.89 3.28 -17.58
CA ARG A 28 -26.25 3.77 -17.30
C ARG A 28 -26.76 3.45 -15.88
N PRO A 29 -26.56 2.24 -15.30
CA PRO A 29 -27.04 1.93 -13.95
C PRO A 29 -26.40 2.79 -12.86
N TYR A 30 -25.19 3.31 -13.09
CA TYR A 30 -24.43 4.11 -12.14
C TYR A 30 -24.64 5.62 -12.29
N ILE A 31 -25.34 6.05 -13.35
CA ILE A 31 -25.61 7.46 -13.64
C ILE A 31 -26.98 7.82 -13.07
N PHE A 32 -26.99 8.81 -12.18
CA PHE A 32 -28.22 9.34 -11.58
C PHE A 32 -29.00 10.23 -12.55
N THR A 33 -28.33 11.24 -13.13
CA THR A 33 -28.98 12.18 -14.06
C THR A 33 -27.95 12.89 -14.95
N GLU A 34 -28.41 13.73 -15.86
CA GLU A 34 -27.59 14.65 -16.65
C GLU A 34 -27.93 16.10 -16.26
N ARG A 35 -26.90 16.93 -16.05
CA ARG A 35 -27.06 18.37 -15.83
C ARG A 35 -26.05 19.13 -16.66
N SER A 36 -26.52 20.10 -17.45
CA SER A 36 -25.67 20.98 -18.26
C SER A 36 -24.69 20.22 -19.18
N GLY A 37 -25.11 19.06 -19.71
CA GLY A 37 -24.29 18.23 -20.61
C GLY A 37 -23.24 17.36 -19.91
N ILE A 38 -23.28 17.24 -18.59
CA ILE A 38 -22.41 16.39 -17.77
C ILE A 38 -23.25 15.34 -17.06
N HIS A 39 -22.79 14.09 -17.06
CA HIS A 39 -23.42 13.02 -16.28
C HIS A 39 -23.11 13.18 -14.79
N ILE A 40 -24.12 12.97 -13.96
CA ILE A 40 -24.00 12.94 -12.50
C ILE A 40 -24.08 11.48 -12.07
N ILE A 41 -23.04 11.02 -11.37
CA ILE A 41 -22.92 9.67 -10.82
C ILE A 41 -23.77 9.57 -9.55
N ASP A 42 -24.41 8.42 -9.35
CA ASP A 42 -25.18 8.12 -8.15
C ASP A 42 -24.28 7.87 -6.92
N LEU A 43 -24.14 8.89 -6.07
CA LEU A 43 -23.33 8.81 -4.86
C LEU A 43 -23.86 7.82 -3.83
N GLN A 44 -25.15 7.49 -3.84
CA GLN A 44 -25.68 6.51 -2.89
C GLN A 44 -25.10 5.13 -3.19
N GLN A 45 -25.02 4.76 -4.47
CA GLN A 45 -24.36 3.53 -4.90
C GLN A 45 -22.88 3.54 -4.56
N THR A 46 -22.18 4.65 -4.82
CA THR A 46 -20.75 4.79 -4.47
C THR A 46 -20.51 4.63 -2.98
N MET A 47 -21.34 5.25 -2.13
CA MET A 47 -21.20 5.20 -0.68
C MET A 47 -21.41 3.78 -0.12
N LEU A 48 -22.42 3.06 -0.60
CA LEU A 48 -22.68 1.68 -0.19
C LEU A 48 -21.52 0.77 -0.58
N ARG A 49 -21.13 0.83 -1.86
CA ARG A 49 -20.03 0.00 -2.40
C ARG A 49 -18.70 0.29 -1.73
N LEU A 50 -18.37 1.56 -1.46
CA LEU A 50 -17.14 1.92 -0.74
C LEU A 50 -17.06 1.30 0.65
N ASN A 51 -18.18 1.22 1.37
CA ASN A 51 -18.21 0.59 2.68
C ASN A 51 -17.93 -0.91 2.59
N ASP A 52 -18.52 -1.59 1.60
CA ASP A 52 -18.31 -3.03 1.40
C ASP A 52 -16.85 -3.32 0.99
N TYR A 53 -16.33 -2.54 0.04
CA TYR A 53 -14.95 -2.71 -0.43
C TYR A 53 -13.91 -2.30 0.60
N TYR A 54 -14.21 -1.35 1.49
CA TYR A 54 -13.34 -1.03 2.62
C TYR A 54 -13.12 -2.26 3.50
N ASN A 55 -14.19 -2.96 3.88
CA ASN A 55 -14.07 -4.17 4.69
C ASN A 55 -13.33 -5.27 3.92
N MET A 56 -13.64 -5.46 2.63
CA MET A 56 -12.93 -6.43 1.79
C MET A 56 -11.42 -6.18 1.73
N VAL A 57 -11.00 -4.93 1.51
CA VAL A 57 -9.57 -4.57 1.46
C VAL A 57 -8.90 -4.78 2.81
N ARG A 58 -9.57 -4.40 3.91
CA ARG A 58 -9.09 -4.63 5.27
C ARG A 58 -8.85 -6.12 5.52
N ASP A 59 -9.84 -6.95 5.19
CA ASP A 59 -9.79 -8.39 5.43
C ASP A 59 -8.70 -9.07 4.58
N VAL A 60 -8.57 -8.70 3.29
CA VAL A 60 -7.47 -9.18 2.42
C VAL A 60 -6.10 -8.87 2.99
N VAL A 61 -5.90 -7.66 3.55
CA VAL A 61 -4.61 -7.28 4.13
C VAL A 61 -4.39 -7.92 5.50
N ALA A 62 -5.45 -8.13 6.29
CA ALA A 62 -5.39 -8.84 7.57
C ALA A 62 -4.94 -10.29 7.39
N ASP A 63 -5.44 -10.97 6.36
CA ASP A 63 -5.01 -12.32 5.95
C ASP A 63 -3.59 -12.36 5.37
N GLY A 64 -2.99 -11.18 5.20
CA GLY A 64 -1.64 -11.01 4.72
C GLY A 64 -1.47 -10.94 3.21
N GLY A 65 -2.57 -10.69 2.50
CA GLY A 65 -2.57 -10.31 1.10
C GLY A 65 -1.99 -8.91 0.87
N THR A 66 -1.63 -8.66 -0.37
CA THR A 66 -1.07 -7.42 -0.89
C THR A 66 -2.05 -6.80 -1.89
N VAL A 67 -2.26 -5.49 -1.75
CA VAL A 67 -3.12 -4.72 -2.65
C VAL A 67 -2.25 -3.83 -3.52
N LEU A 68 -2.28 -4.04 -4.84
CA LEU A 68 -1.51 -3.23 -5.78
C LEU A 68 -2.29 -1.98 -6.17
N PHE A 69 -1.75 -0.80 -5.85
CA PHE A 69 -2.34 0.49 -6.21
C PHE A 69 -1.85 0.96 -7.59
N VAL A 70 -2.76 1.19 -8.53
CA VAL A 70 -2.42 1.56 -9.91
C VAL A 70 -3.12 2.84 -10.30
N GLY A 71 -2.37 3.82 -10.81
CA GLY A 71 -2.95 5.01 -11.41
C GLY A 71 -1.89 5.88 -12.08
N THR A 72 -1.81 5.84 -13.41
CA THR A 72 -0.81 6.62 -14.17
C THR A 72 -1.31 7.99 -14.60
N LYS A 73 -2.61 8.24 -14.45
CA LYS A 73 -3.24 9.54 -14.72
C LYS A 73 -2.61 10.63 -13.85
N ARG A 74 -2.29 11.78 -14.44
CA ARG A 74 -1.56 12.88 -13.76
C ARG A 74 -2.20 13.30 -12.44
N GLN A 75 -3.53 13.25 -12.36
CA GLN A 75 -4.32 13.61 -11.18
C GLN A 75 -4.25 12.55 -10.07
N ALA A 76 -3.91 11.30 -10.42
CA ALA A 76 -3.80 10.17 -9.50
C ALA A 76 -2.37 9.90 -9.01
N GLN A 77 -1.35 10.21 -9.80
CA GLN A 77 0.05 9.79 -9.53
C GLN A 77 0.51 10.08 -8.10
N ALA A 78 0.35 11.33 -7.65
CA ALA A 78 0.80 11.75 -6.33
C ALA A 78 -0.04 11.17 -5.20
N ALA A 79 -1.35 10.99 -5.42
CA ALA A 79 -2.24 10.42 -4.41
C ALA A 79 -1.96 8.92 -4.22
N ILE A 80 -1.75 8.20 -5.33
CA ILE A 80 -1.42 6.76 -5.31
C ILE A 80 -0.10 6.52 -4.59
N GLU A 81 0.94 7.27 -4.94
CA GLU A 81 2.27 7.14 -4.31
C GLU A 81 2.23 7.41 -2.81
N GLN A 82 1.71 8.58 -2.39
CA GLN A 82 1.69 8.98 -0.99
C GLN A 82 0.86 8.03 -0.11
N GLU A 83 -0.32 7.64 -0.58
CA GLU A 83 -1.23 6.82 0.22
C GLU A 83 -0.82 5.34 0.22
N ALA A 84 -0.25 4.83 -0.88
CA ALA A 84 0.26 3.47 -0.92
C ALA A 84 1.54 3.32 -0.09
N GLU A 85 2.46 4.29 -0.13
CA GLU A 85 3.64 4.31 0.75
C GLU A 85 3.23 4.36 2.23
N ARG A 86 2.27 5.21 2.57
CA ARG A 86 1.71 5.28 3.92
C ARG A 86 1.07 3.96 4.36
N ALA A 87 0.37 3.29 3.45
CA ALA A 87 -0.20 1.98 3.67
C ALA A 87 0.82 0.84 3.53
N GLY A 88 2.09 1.14 3.22
CA GLY A 88 3.15 0.19 2.85
C GLY A 88 2.74 -0.85 1.80
N MET A 89 1.90 -0.47 0.85
CA MET A 89 1.40 -1.32 -0.23
C MET A 89 2.15 -1.01 -1.52
N PRO A 90 2.31 -1.99 -2.43
CA PRO A 90 2.97 -1.75 -3.70
C PRO A 90 2.12 -0.84 -4.60
N TYR A 91 2.78 -0.04 -5.44
CA TYR A 91 2.10 0.91 -6.32
C TYR A 91 2.79 1.12 -7.68
N ILE A 92 1.98 1.60 -8.64
CA ILE A 92 2.42 2.07 -9.96
C ILE A 92 1.73 3.39 -10.26
N ASN A 93 2.50 4.47 -10.26
CA ASN A 93 2.03 5.84 -10.51
C ASN A 93 2.50 6.43 -11.86
N GLN A 94 3.52 5.86 -12.51
CA GLN A 94 4.10 6.46 -13.72
C GLN A 94 3.58 5.83 -15.02
N ARG A 95 3.86 4.54 -15.23
CA ARG A 95 3.46 3.83 -16.44
C ARG A 95 3.35 2.33 -16.17
N TRP A 96 2.24 1.72 -16.58
CA TRP A 96 2.12 0.27 -16.63
C TRP A 96 3.08 -0.32 -17.68
N LEU A 97 3.94 -1.24 -17.25
CA LEU A 97 4.78 -2.02 -18.15
C LEU A 97 3.99 -3.28 -18.56
N GLY A 98 3.79 -3.50 -19.85
CA GLY A 98 3.14 -4.72 -20.31
C GLY A 98 3.92 -5.95 -19.84
N GLY A 99 3.23 -6.90 -19.21
CA GLY A 99 3.83 -8.05 -18.56
C GLY A 99 4.13 -7.86 -17.07
N THR A 100 3.72 -6.74 -16.45
CA THR A 100 3.92 -6.53 -15.00
C THR A 100 3.40 -7.70 -14.18
N LEU A 101 2.18 -8.18 -14.45
CA LEU A 101 1.60 -9.31 -13.72
C LEU A 101 1.85 -10.62 -14.48
N THR A 102 1.57 -10.62 -15.78
CA THR A 102 1.63 -11.85 -16.59
C THR A 102 3.03 -12.39 -16.83
N ASN A 103 4.08 -11.56 -16.70
CA ASN A 103 5.48 -11.94 -16.75
C ASN A 103 6.23 -11.47 -15.48
N TRP A 104 5.62 -11.71 -14.32
CA TRP A 104 6.15 -11.29 -13.02
C TRP A 104 7.60 -11.72 -12.79
N GLN A 105 8.01 -12.92 -13.21
CA GLN A 105 9.38 -13.41 -13.02
C GLN A 105 10.43 -12.46 -13.64
N THR A 106 10.15 -11.91 -14.83
CA THR A 106 11.08 -10.98 -15.50
C THR A 106 11.11 -9.63 -14.80
N ILE A 107 9.96 -9.18 -14.31
CA ILE A 107 9.82 -7.91 -13.59
C ILE A 107 10.54 -8.01 -12.24
N LYS A 108 10.35 -9.12 -11.51
CA LYS A 108 11.06 -9.43 -10.29
C LYS A 108 12.57 -9.39 -10.47
N GLN A 109 13.11 -10.04 -11.52
CA GLN A 109 14.55 -9.95 -11.84
C GLN A 109 15.04 -8.51 -12.04
N ARG A 110 14.21 -7.63 -12.62
CA ARG A 110 14.55 -6.20 -12.78
C ARG A 110 14.48 -5.44 -11.46
N ILE A 111 13.57 -5.80 -10.56
CA ILE A 111 13.50 -5.26 -9.20
C ILE A 111 14.72 -5.71 -8.39
N ASP A 112 15.07 -7.00 -8.43
CA ASP A 112 16.26 -7.54 -7.75
C ASP A 112 17.55 -6.87 -8.24
N TYR A 113 17.62 -6.60 -9.55
CA TYR A 113 18.73 -5.84 -10.14
C TYR A 113 18.80 -4.41 -9.60
N LEU A 114 17.66 -3.71 -9.51
CA LEU A 114 17.57 -2.37 -8.91
C LEU A 114 18.05 -2.38 -7.44
N LEU A 115 17.53 -3.30 -6.63
CA LEU A 115 17.93 -3.45 -5.21
C LEU A 115 19.42 -3.77 -5.07
N THR A 116 20.00 -4.52 -6.02
CA THR A 116 21.44 -4.79 -6.05
C THR A 116 22.25 -3.53 -6.39
N LEU A 117 21.78 -2.72 -7.35
CA LEU A 117 22.44 -1.44 -7.68
C LEU A 117 22.43 -0.47 -6.51
N GLU A 118 21.28 -0.32 -5.83
CA GLU A 118 21.15 0.55 -4.65
C GLU A 118 22.08 0.11 -3.52
N ARG A 119 22.11 -1.19 -3.20
CA ARG A 119 23.05 -1.74 -2.20
C ARG A 119 24.52 -1.44 -2.51
N ARG A 120 24.92 -1.55 -3.79
CA ARG A 120 26.31 -1.25 -4.22
C ARG A 120 26.63 0.24 -4.17
N ILE A 121 25.66 1.10 -4.46
CA ILE A 121 25.79 2.56 -4.31
C ILE A 121 25.99 2.90 -2.82
N ASP A 122 25.14 2.36 -1.94
CA ASP A 122 25.21 2.61 -0.50
C ASP A 122 26.50 2.06 0.12
N GLY A 123 26.95 0.88 -0.36
CA GLY A 123 28.24 0.29 -0.01
C GLY A 123 29.45 1.06 -0.53
N GLY A 124 29.26 2.09 -1.37
CA GLY A 124 30.32 2.96 -1.87
C GLY A 124 31.21 2.33 -2.95
N GLU A 125 30.80 1.20 -3.54
CA GLU A 125 31.58 0.47 -4.56
C GLU A 125 31.91 1.35 -5.78
N PHE A 126 31.00 2.28 -6.12
CA PHE A 126 31.11 3.12 -7.31
C PHE A 126 31.91 4.42 -7.09
N ARG A 127 32.41 4.69 -5.87
CA ARG A 127 33.16 5.92 -5.57
C ARG A 127 34.48 6.03 -6.34
N ASN A 128 35.08 4.89 -6.68
CA ASN A 128 36.34 4.81 -7.42
C ASN A 128 36.17 4.88 -8.95
N LEU A 129 34.93 4.88 -9.44
CA LEU A 129 34.64 4.98 -10.88
C LEU A 129 34.82 6.42 -11.39
N SER A 130 34.92 6.57 -12.71
CA SER A 130 34.91 7.90 -13.32
C SER A 130 33.56 8.59 -13.09
N LYS A 131 33.56 9.93 -13.00
CA LYS A 131 32.32 10.73 -12.86
C LYS A 131 31.28 10.43 -13.95
N LYS A 132 31.74 10.04 -15.15
CA LYS A 132 30.87 9.68 -16.27
C LYS A 132 30.15 8.35 -16.02
N GLU A 133 30.84 7.37 -15.45
CA GLU A 133 30.27 6.06 -15.10
C GLU A 133 29.32 6.18 -13.92
N GLN A 134 29.69 6.93 -12.88
CA GLN A 134 28.81 7.25 -11.75
C GLN A 134 27.49 7.86 -12.23
N LEU A 135 27.57 8.91 -13.06
CA LEU A 135 26.38 9.55 -13.62
C LEU A 135 25.53 8.58 -14.47
N SER A 136 26.16 7.62 -15.16
CA SER A 136 25.43 6.62 -15.94
C SER A 136 24.64 5.68 -15.04
N ILE A 137 25.24 5.24 -13.93
CA ILE A 137 24.61 4.38 -12.94
C ILE A 137 23.48 5.11 -12.23
N ASP A 138 23.72 6.35 -11.80
CA ASP A 138 22.69 7.18 -11.14
C ASP A 138 21.45 7.35 -12.02
N ARG A 139 21.66 7.64 -13.32
CA ARG A 139 20.56 7.75 -14.29
C ARG A 139 19.84 6.42 -14.51
N GLU A 140 20.54 5.30 -14.46
CA GLU A 140 19.93 3.98 -14.58
C GLU A 140 19.06 3.68 -13.36
N VAL A 141 19.56 3.92 -12.15
CA VAL A 141 18.81 3.75 -10.90
C VAL A 141 17.61 4.68 -10.84
N GLU A 142 17.76 5.97 -11.17
CA GLU A 142 16.65 6.92 -11.24
C GLU A 142 15.56 6.45 -12.23
N LYS A 143 15.96 5.96 -13.40
CA LYS A 143 15.04 5.45 -14.43
C LYS A 143 14.32 4.19 -13.96
N LEU A 144 15.00 3.29 -13.26
CA LEU A 144 14.40 2.07 -12.72
C LEU A 144 13.46 2.40 -11.56
N ASN A 145 13.87 3.23 -10.60
CA ASN A 145 13.02 3.70 -9.50
C ASN A 145 11.74 4.35 -10.01
N ARG A 146 11.84 5.21 -11.03
CA ARG A 146 10.67 5.84 -11.63
C ARG A 146 9.68 4.84 -12.26
N ARG A 147 10.14 3.66 -12.70
CA ARG A 147 9.28 2.70 -13.43
C ARG A 147 8.75 1.57 -12.56
N ILE A 148 9.60 1.04 -11.67
CA ILE A 148 9.35 -0.17 -10.88
C ILE A 148 9.66 0.02 -9.40
N GLY A 149 10.01 1.23 -8.95
CA GLY A 149 10.35 1.50 -7.55
C GLY A 149 9.21 1.21 -6.59
N GLY A 150 7.98 1.55 -6.97
CA GLY A 150 6.79 1.24 -6.17
C GLY A 150 6.44 -0.25 -6.07
N LEU A 151 7.10 -1.12 -6.83
CA LEU A 151 6.92 -2.58 -6.77
C LEU A 151 7.98 -3.27 -5.93
N LYS A 152 8.92 -2.53 -5.31
CA LYS A 152 10.01 -3.14 -4.53
C LYS A 152 9.47 -4.08 -3.47
N THR A 153 8.50 -3.60 -2.67
CA THR A 153 7.87 -4.33 -1.55
C THR A 153 7.06 -5.56 -1.97
N MET A 154 6.91 -5.80 -3.27
CA MET A 154 6.11 -6.90 -3.79
C MET A 154 6.98 -8.13 -4.01
N SER A 155 6.79 -9.16 -3.19
CA SER A 155 7.52 -10.43 -3.28
C SER A 155 6.79 -11.49 -4.14
N ARG A 156 5.45 -11.47 -4.10
CA ARG A 156 4.52 -12.32 -4.87
C ARG A 156 3.50 -11.50 -5.65
N LEU A 157 2.68 -12.17 -6.47
CA LEU A 157 1.57 -11.52 -7.18
C LEU A 157 0.54 -10.99 -6.17
N PRO A 158 -0.19 -9.90 -6.51
CA PRO A 158 -1.12 -9.29 -5.58
C PRO A 158 -2.43 -10.08 -5.56
N GLU A 159 -3.05 -10.10 -4.39
CA GLU A 159 -4.34 -10.74 -4.15
C GLU A 159 -5.49 -9.83 -4.61
N LEU A 160 -5.27 -8.52 -4.72
CA LEU A 160 -6.22 -7.54 -5.22
C LEU A 160 -5.49 -6.40 -5.94
N VAL A 161 -6.06 -5.91 -7.05
CA VAL A 161 -5.55 -4.71 -7.72
C VAL A 161 -6.57 -3.58 -7.60
N PHE A 162 -6.13 -2.44 -7.07
CA PHE A 162 -6.90 -1.20 -7.05
C PHE A 162 -6.47 -0.29 -8.20
N ILE A 163 -7.38 0.03 -9.12
CA ILE A 163 -7.08 0.78 -10.35
C ILE A 163 -7.85 2.09 -10.39
N VAL A 164 -7.15 3.22 -10.60
CA VAL A 164 -7.74 4.53 -10.88
C VAL A 164 -7.76 4.78 -12.39
N ASP A 165 -8.96 5.03 -12.94
CA ASP A 165 -9.23 5.19 -14.38
C ASP A 165 -8.94 3.90 -15.17
N THR A 166 -9.94 3.01 -15.22
CA THR A 166 -9.85 1.71 -15.90
C THR A 166 -9.77 1.82 -17.43
N HIS A 167 -10.15 2.98 -17.99
CA HIS A 167 -10.01 3.25 -19.42
C HIS A 167 -8.56 3.58 -19.77
N MET A 168 -7.85 4.34 -18.93
CA MET A 168 -6.42 4.63 -19.11
C MET A 168 -5.54 3.41 -18.80
N GLU A 169 -5.90 2.61 -17.81
CA GLU A 169 -5.14 1.42 -17.39
C GLU A 169 -5.66 0.11 -18.00
N ASP A 170 -6.04 0.13 -19.27
CA ASP A 170 -6.67 -1.01 -19.96
C ASP A 170 -5.78 -2.28 -19.95
N LEU A 171 -4.45 -2.10 -20.05
CA LEU A 171 -3.49 -3.19 -19.99
C LEU A 171 -3.44 -3.83 -18.60
N ALA A 172 -3.48 -3.03 -17.53
CA ALA A 172 -3.50 -3.54 -16.16
C ALA A 172 -4.76 -4.38 -15.93
N VAL A 173 -5.92 -3.87 -16.38
CA VAL A 173 -7.20 -4.58 -16.32
C VAL A 173 -7.15 -5.90 -17.07
N LYS A 174 -6.59 -5.93 -18.29
CA LYS A 174 -6.46 -7.15 -19.10
C LYS A 174 -5.54 -8.19 -18.46
N GLU A 175 -4.41 -7.74 -17.89
CA GLU A 175 -3.46 -8.64 -17.24
C GLU A 175 -4.01 -9.23 -15.95
N ALA A 176 -4.66 -8.42 -15.10
CA ALA A 176 -5.29 -8.88 -13.88
C ALA A 176 -6.40 -9.90 -14.16
N ASN A 177 -7.31 -9.59 -15.10
CA ASN A 177 -8.36 -10.53 -15.52
C ASN A 177 -7.80 -11.83 -16.11
N LYS A 178 -6.67 -11.79 -16.83
CA LYS A 178 -6.07 -13.00 -17.41
C LYS A 178 -5.51 -13.95 -16.33
N LEU A 179 -5.16 -13.41 -15.17
CA LEU A 179 -4.63 -14.17 -14.04
C LEU A 179 -5.69 -14.41 -12.95
N ASP A 180 -6.96 -14.08 -13.22
CA ASP A 180 -8.07 -14.17 -12.27
C ASP A 180 -7.80 -13.41 -10.95
N ILE A 181 -7.05 -12.30 -11.04
CA ILE A 181 -6.83 -11.41 -9.89
C ILE A 181 -7.99 -10.41 -9.82
N PRO A 182 -8.70 -10.31 -8.69
CA PRO A 182 -9.84 -9.42 -8.55
C PRO A 182 -9.43 -7.94 -8.71
N ILE A 183 -10.32 -7.17 -9.33
CA ILE A 183 -10.08 -5.76 -9.64
C ILE A 183 -11.08 -4.88 -8.90
N LEU A 184 -10.55 -3.98 -8.08
CA LEU A 184 -11.26 -2.86 -7.48
C LEU A 184 -11.01 -1.61 -8.32
N GLY A 185 -11.98 -1.23 -9.15
CA GLY A 185 -11.80 -0.18 -10.15
C GLY A 185 -12.53 1.10 -9.80
N MET A 186 -11.85 2.23 -9.91
CA MET A 186 -12.45 3.55 -9.95
C MET A 186 -12.92 3.85 -11.37
N VAL A 187 -14.23 3.86 -11.58
CA VAL A 187 -14.85 3.85 -12.92
C VAL A 187 -15.70 5.11 -13.12
N ASP A 188 -15.27 5.98 -14.02
CA ASP A 188 -16.06 7.10 -14.52
C ASP A 188 -16.97 6.64 -15.68
N THR A 189 -17.93 7.47 -16.02
CA THR A 189 -18.97 7.32 -17.05
C THR A 189 -18.49 6.97 -18.46
N ASN A 190 -17.23 7.21 -18.82
CA ASN A 190 -16.65 6.82 -20.12
C ASN A 190 -16.04 5.40 -20.13
N SER A 191 -15.86 4.79 -18.97
CA SER A 191 -15.20 3.49 -18.81
C SER A 191 -16.18 2.33 -18.96
N ASP A 192 -15.68 1.15 -19.35
CA ASP A 192 -16.49 -0.08 -19.38
C ASP A 192 -16.44 -0.75 -17.98
N PRO A 193 -17.60 -0.94 -17.31
CA PRO A 193 -17.64 -1.59 -16.00
C PRO A 193 -17.56 -3.13 -16.06
N ASP A 194 -17.84 -3.76 -17.21
CA ASP A 194 -17.91 -5.22 -17.32
C ASP A 194 -16.62 -5.98 -16.92
N PRO A 195 -15.40 -5.54 -17.29
CA PRO A 195 -14.17 -6.25 -16.91
C PRO A 195 -13.72 -5.97 -15.47
N ILE A 196 -14.54 -5.30 -14.66
CA ILE A 196 -14.20 -4.88 -13.29
C ILE A 196 -15.17 -5.56 -12.33
N GLU A 197 -14.64 -6.40 -11.45
CA GLU A 197 -15.44 -7.14 -10.47
C GLU A 197 -16.05 -6.22 -9.40
N TYR A 198 -15.22 -5.33 -8.84
CA TYR A 198 -15.61 -4.39 -7.80
C TYR A 198 -15.57 -2.97 -8.33
N VAL A 199 -16.70 -2.51 -8.88
CA VAL A 199 -16.83 -1.17 -9.47
C VAL A 199 -17.08 -0.12 -8.38
N ILE A 200 -16.26 0.93 -8.32
CA ILE A 200 -16.50 2.18 -7.58
C ILE A 200 -16.89 3.26 -8.61
N PRO A 201 -18.17 3.62 -8.73
CA PRO A 201 -18.58 4.70 -9.61
C PRO A 201 -18.09 6.04 -9.05
N SER A 202 -17.18 6.72 -9.76
CA SER A 202 -16.64 8.00 -9.30
C SER A 202 -15.89 8.77 -10.38
N ASN A 203 -15.71 10.06 -10.12
CA ASN A 203 -14.90 10.97 -10.92
C ASN A 203 -13.39 10.67 -10.80
N ASP A 204 -12.74 10.35 -11.92
CA ASP A 204 -11.28 10.11 -12.00
C ASP A 204 -10.45 11.30 -12.51
N ASP A 205 -11.09 12.40 -12.89
CA ASP A 205 -10.44 13.62 -13.36
C ASP A 205 -10.14 14.61 -12.23
N ALA A 206 -10.91 14.58 -11.14
CA ALA A 206 -10.75 15.51 -10.03
C ALA A 206 -9.73 14.99 -9.00
N ILE A 207 -8.65 15.76 -8.79
CA ILE A 207 -7.60 15.44 -7.80
C ILE A 207 -8.19 15.20 -6.40
N ARG A 208 -9.17 16.01 -5.99
CA ARG A 208 -9.82 15.86 -4.68
C ARG A 208 -10.65 14.58 -4.57
N ALA A 209 -11.34 14.19 -5.64
CA ALA A 209 -12.11 12.95 -5.68
C ALA A 209 -11.17 11.74 -5.64
N VAL A 210 -10.15 11.70 -6.50
CA VAL A 210 -9.16 10.63 -6.53
C VAL A 210 -8.48 10.49 -5.18
N LYS A 211 -7.97 11.60 -4.60
CA LYS A 211 -7.31 11.56 -3.29
C LYS A 211 -8.24 11.02 -2.21
N LEU A 212 -9.51 11.44 -2.18
CA LEU A 212 -10.47 10.94 -1.19
C LEU A 212 -10.65 9.42 -1.32
N ILE A 213 -10.94 8.91 -2.51
CA ILE A 213 -11.17 7.48 -2.72
C ILE A 213 -9.92 6.67 -2.42
N VAL A 214 -8.76 7.08 -2.93
CA VAL A 214 -7.47 6.42 -2.67
C VAL A 214 -7.17 6.38 -1.18
N SER A 215 -7.36 7.50 -0.46
CA SER A 215 -7.10 7.56 0.99
C SER A 215 -8.01 6.64 1.80
N ILE A 216 -9.26 6.46 1.37
CA ILE A 216 -10.21 5.53 2.00
C ILE A 216 -9.72 4.09 1.84
N ILE A 217 -9.31 3.69 0.63
CA ILE A 217 -8.81 2.33 0.38
C ILE A 217 -7.47 2.09 1.09
N ALA A 218 -6.59 3.09 1.12
CA ALA A 218 -5.33 3.02 1.87
C ALA A 218 -5.56 2.91 3.39
N ASN A 219 -6.56 3.60 3.95
CA ASN A 219 -6.93 3.45 5.35
C ASN A 219 -7.41 2.03 5.68
N ALA A 220 -8.17 1.40 4.78
CA ALA A 220 -8.55 0.00 4.95
C ALA A 220 -7.34 -0.93 5.00
N ALA A 221 -6.35 -0.71 4.12
CA ALA A 221 -5.12 -1.48 4.11
C ALA A 221 -4.28 -1.26 5.39
N VAL A 222 -4.20 -0.03 5.89
CA VAL A 222 -3.54 0.26 7.18
C VAL A 222 -4.24 -0.45 8.33
N GLU A 223 -5.57 -0.38 8.41
CA GLU A 223 -6.35 -1.07 9.45
C GLU A 223 -6.15 -2.58 9.38
N GLY A 224 -6.19 -3.17 8.18
CA GLY A 224 -5.95 -4.60 7.98
C GLY A 224 -4.55 -5.03 8.42
N ARG A 225 -3.53 -4.22 8.12
CA ARG A 225 -2.16 -4.47 8.58
C ARG A 225 -2.07 -4.44 10.10
N SER A 226 -2.64 -3.44 10.75
CA SER A 226 -2.61 -3.34 12.22
C SER A 226 -3.31 -4.52 12.88
N ILE A 227 -4.38 -5.05 12.29
CA ILE A 227 -5.03 -6.28 12.76
C ILE A 227 -4.05 -7.46 12.65
N ARG A 228 -3.42 -7.63 11.48
CA ARG A 228 -2.43 -8.69 11.27
C ARG A 228 -1.26 -8.62 12.26
N GLU A 229 -0.74 -7.43 12.53
CA GLU A 229 0.36 -7.22 13.49
C GLU A 229 -0.03 -7.68 14.91
N VAL A 230 -1.26 -7.38 15.34
CA VAL A 230 -1.79 -7.83 16.64
C VAL A 230 -1.99 -9.34 16.65
N ASP A 231 -2.59 -9.91 15.60
CA ASP A 231 -2.84 -11.35 15.52
C ASP A 231 -1.52 -12.17 15.53
N LEU A 232 -0.48 -11.67 14.84
CA LEU A 232 0.86 -12.27 14.85
C LEU A 232 1.52 -12.18 16.24
N ALA A 233 1.39 -11.05 16.93
CA ALA A 233 1.92 -10.86 18.28
C ALA A 233 1.25 -11.81 19.29
N ASP A 234 -0.06 -12.00 19.18
CA ASP A 234 -0.83 -12.87 20.08
C ASP A 234 -0.58 -14.37 19.82
N THR A 235 -0.29 -14.76 18.56
CA THR A 235 -0.11 -16.17 18.18
C THR A 235 1.36 -16.62 18.18
N GLY A 236 2.33 -15.70 18.23
CA GLY A 236 3.76 -16.01 18.18
C GLY A 236 4.22 -16.69 16.88
N GLN A 237 3.38 -16.71 15.84
CA GLN A 237 3.69 -17.32 14.56
C GLN A 237 4.24 -16.27 13.60
N VAL A 238 5.54 -15.95 13.72
CA VAL A 238 6.25 -15.27 12.64
C VAL A 238 6.61 -16.33 11.61
N SER A 239 6.12 -16.21 10.38
CA SER A 239 6.47 -17.19 9.34
C SER A 239 7.92 -16.99 8.88
N ASP A 240 8.61 -18.08 8.49
CA ASP A 240 9.98 -18.03 7.95
C ASP A 240 10.11 -17.07 6.74
N ALA A 241 9.03 -16.86 5.99
CA ALA A 241 8.97 -15.92 4.89
C ALA A 241 9.00 -14.45 5.35
N GLU A 242 8.38 -14.13 6.49
CA GLU A 242 8.38 -12.79 7.09
C GLU A 242 9.73 -12.45 7.73
N LEU A 243 10.37 -13.43 8.39
CA LEU A 243 11.75 -13.26 8.89
C LEU A 243 12.72 -12.97 7.75
N ALA A 244 12.61 -13.70 6.64
CA ALA A 244 13.44 -13.48 5.46
C ALA A 244 13.14 -12.14 4.75
N GLU A 245 11.89 -11.69 4.74
CA GLU A 245 11.49 -10.40 4.15
C GLU A 245 12.00 -9.23 5.01
N MET A 246 11.89 -9.32 6.33
CA MET A 246 12.48 -8.34 7.27
C MET A 246 14.01 -8.27 7.10
N GLU A 247 14.70 -9.41 7.05
CA GLU A 247 16.15 -9.49 6.87
C GLU A 247 16.62 -8.94 5.51
N GLN A 248 15.79 -9.07 4.47
CA GLN A 248 16.08 -8.53 3.14
C GLN A 248 15.94 -7.00 3.06
N TYR A 249 15.05 -6.39 3.86
CA TYR A 249 14.77 -4.95 3.86
C TYR A 249 15.54 -4.15 4.90
N LEU A 250 15.92 -4.78 6.01
CA LEU A 250 16.79 -4.19 7.02
C LEU A 250 18.24 -4.29 6.54
N GLY A 251 18.81 -3.17 6.10
CA GLY A 251 20.24 -3.12 5.79
C GLY A 251 21.09 -3.55 7.00
N PRO A 252 22.35 -3.97 6.79
CA PRO A 252 23.22 -4.42 7.89
C PRO A 252 23.38 -3.40 9.02
N SER A 253 23.15 -2.11 8.76
CA SER A 253 23.18 -1.06 9.79
C SER A 253 21.93 -0.99 10.68
N THR A 254 20.81 -1.58 10.28
CA THR A 254 19.56 -1.59 11.06
C THR A 254 19.44 -2.89 11.85
N LEU A 255 19.89 -4.01 11.27
CA LEU A 255 20.13 -5.27 11.98
C LEU A 255 21.14 -5.09 13.13
N ALA A 256 22.25 -4.38 12.90
CA ALA A 256 23.23 -4.10 13.95
C ALA A 256 22.66 -3.24 15.11
N LYS A 257 21.64 -2.40 14.86
CA LYS A 257 20.99 -1.60 15.90
C LYS A 257 19.97 -2.37 16.71
N LEU A 258 19.32 -3.35 16.09
CA LEU A 258 18.40 -4.26 16.77
C LEU A 258 19.18 -5.25 17.66
N GLN A 259 20.29 -5.79 17.16
CA GLN A 259 21.19 -6.64 17.95
C GLN A 259 21.76 -5.90 19.17
N THR A 260 22.19 -4.64 19.01
CA THR A 260 22.63 -3.84 20.17
C THR A 260 21.50 -3.52 21.15
N ALA A 261 20.25 -3.46 20.69
CA ALA A 261 19.11 -3.21 21.57
C ALA A 261 18.68 -4.48 22.34
N GLU A 262 18.80 -5.65 21.72
CA GLU A 262 18.63 -6.95 22.40
C GLU A 262 19.76 -7.21 23.41
N ASP A 263 21.02 -6.87 23.06
CA ASP A 263 22.16 -6.97 23.98
C ASP A 263 22.01 -6.01 25.18
N ASP A 264 21.47 -4.81 24.98
CA ASP A 264 21.20 -3.81 26.04
C ASP A 264 20.03 -4.24 26.96
N GLU A 265 19.03 -4.98 26.44
CA GLU A 265 17.92 -5.53 27.24
C GLU A 265 18.37 -6.75 28.07
N GLU A 266 19.23 -7.62 27.53
CA GLU A 266 19.80 -8.75 28.30
C GLU A 266 20.77 -8.28 29.42
N GLU A 267 21.50 -7.17 29.24
CA GLU A 267 22.32 -6.58 30.30
C GLU A 267 21.47 -5.99 31.45
N LEU A 268 20.29 -5.43 31.14
CA LEU A 268 19.38 -4.88 32.15
C LEU A 268 18.70 -5.95 33.01
N ASP A 269 18.40 -7.12 32.45
CA ASP A 269 17.81 -8.24 33.19
C ASP A 269 18.83 -8.99 34.07
N ALA A 270 20.13 -8.91 33.75
CA ALA A 270 21.19 -9.53 34.54
C ALA A 270 21.55 -8.76 35.83
N ASP A 271 21.21 -7.46 35.91
CA ASP A 271 21.56 -6.59 37.06
C ASP A 271 20.45 -6.49 38.13
N VAL A 272 19.37 -7.29 38.03
CA VAL A 272 18.29 -7.36 39.03
C VAL A 272 18.36 -8.64 39.87
N ASP A 273 19.52 -8.94 40.45
CA ASP A 273 19.60 -9.78 41.66
C ASP A 273 19.54 -8.84 42.87
N ILE A 274 18.31 -8.55 43.33
CA ILE A 274 18.08 -7.84 44.59
C ILE A 274 18.28 -8.83 45.74
N ASP A 275 19.37 -8.63 46.50
CA ASP A 275 19.59 -9.23 47.81
C ASP A 275 18.38 -8.96 48.72
N ILE A 276 17.58 -9.99 48.96
CA ILE A 276 16.61 -10.04 50.07
C ILE A 276 17.36 -10.70 51.24
N ASP A 277 18.06 -9.89 52.04
CA ASP A 277 18.51 -10.34 53.35
C ASP A 277 17.35 -10.19 54.35
N GLU A 278 16.90 -11.34 54.84
CA GLU A 278 15.96 -11.52 55.94
C GLU A 278 16.57 -10.96 57.25
N ASP A 279 15.98 -9.91 57.80
CA ASP A 279 16.32 -9.35 59.11
C ASP A 279 15.51 -10.09 60.21
N ASP A 280 16.09 -11.17 60.73
CA ASP A 280 15.65 -11.88 61.94
C ASP A 280 16.72 -11.67 63.04
N GLY A 281 16.37 -10.98 64.13
CA GLY A 281 17.29 -10.87 65.27
C GLY A 281 17.00 -9.86 66.38
N ASP A 282 15.91 -10.07 67.12
CA ASP A 282 15.83 -10.15 68.59
C ASP A 282 16.30 -9.00 69.55
N GLN A 283 15.48 -8.86 70.61
CA GLN A 283 15.74 -8.34 71.98
C GLN A 283 15.81 -6.81 72.17
N ASP A 284 15.32 -6.19 73.24
CA ASP A 284 14.45 -6.52 74.38
C ASP A 284 14.21 -5.18 75.11
N GLU A 285 13.24 -5.17 76.03
CA GLU A 285 13.19 -4.32 77.23
C GLU A 285 12.79 -2.82 77.13
N ASP A 286 11.64 -2.57 77.76
CA ASP A 286 11.45 -1.64 78.89
C ASP A 286 10.74 -0.28 78.72
N ASP A 287 9.81 -0.14 79.67
CA ASP A 287 9.37 1.05 80.41
C ASP A 287 8.28 2.00 79.87
N GLU A 288 7.10 1.76 80.46
CA GLU A 288 6.32 2.70 81.30
C GLU A 288 5.67 3.98 80.74
N GLU A 289 4.39 4.11 81.16
CA GLU A 289 3.42 5.21 81.18
C GLU A 289 2.62 5.58 79.92
#